data_AF-A0A4Y8L8F1-F1
#
_entry.id   AF-A0A4Y8L8F1-F1
#
_cell.length_a   1.000
_cell.length_b   1.000
_cell.length_c   1.000
_cell.angle_alpha   90.00
_cell.angle_beta   90.00
_cell.angle_gamma   90.00
#
_symmetry.space_group_name_H-M   'P 1'
#
loop_
_entity.id
_entity.type
_entity.pdbx_description
1 polymer ?
#
loop_
_entity_poly.entity_id
_entity_poly.type
_entity_poly.pdbx_seq_one_letter_code
_entity_poly.pdbx_strand_id
1 'polypeptide(L)' 'METKDSLLKIKVIPNAPLLVEGTVELTLADGSTVVKTNPHLCRCGGSHNKPYCDGTHAKIGFKD' A
#
# COMPACT_ATOMS: atom_id res chain seq x y z
N MET A 1 23.15 17.00 -14.44
CA MET A 1 23.21 15.74 -13.68
C MET A 1 22.59 16.03 -12.35
N GLU A 2 21.26 15.94 -12.29
CA GLU A 2 20.46 16.17 -11.09
C GLU A 2 19.36 15.11 -11.17
N THR A 3 19.59 13.95 -10.55
CA THR A 3 18.52 12.99 -10.28
C THR A 3 17.62 13.68 -9.26
N LYS A 4 16.59 14.35 -9.77
CA LYS A 4 15.48 14.84 -8.95
C LYS A 4 14.93 13.61 -8.24
N ASP A 5 15.30 13.43 -6.99
CA ASP A 5 14.81 12.37 -6.11
C ASP A 5 13.29 12.48 -6.13
N SER A 6 12.67 11.68 -6.98
CA SER A 6 11.26 11.80 -7.31
C SER A 6 10.53 11.09 -6.20
N LEU A 7 10.28 11.84 -5.12
CA LEU A 7 9.57 11.34 -3.95
C LEU A 7 8.31 10.61 -4.38
N LEU A 8 8.21 9.33 -4.05
CA LEU A 8 6.98 8.57 -4.16
C LEU A 8 5.98 9.12 -3.13
N LYS A 9 4.77 9.41 -3.59
CA LYS A 9 3.72 9.92 -2.70
C LYS A 9 2.95 8.75 -2.11
N ILE A 10 2.72 8.79 -0.81
CA ILE A 10 1.84 7.84 -0.12
C ILE A 10 0.65 8.63 0.40
N LYS A 11 -0.54 8.28 -0.09
CA LYS A 11 -1.80 8.89 0.33
C LYS A 11 -2.51 7.98 1.31
N VAL A 12 -2.85 8.51 2.49
CA VAL A 12 -3.75 7.86 3.43
C VAL A 12 -5.19 8.11 2.95
N ILE A 13 -5.91 7.04 2.64
CA ILE A 13 -7.34 7.13 2.33
C ILE A 13 -8.12 6.95 3.65
N PRO A 14 -9.00 7.89 4.03
CA PRO A 14 -9.78 7.81 5.27
C PRO A 14 -10.54 6.49 5.36
N ASN A 15 -10.47 5.82 6.52
CA ASN A 15 -11.08 4.52 6.80
C ASN A 15 -10.67 3.40 5.82
N ALA A 16 -9.59 3.57 5.05
CA ALA A 16 -9.26 2.72 3.91
C ALA A 16 -7.71 2.55 3.77
N PRO A 17 -7.19 1.91 2.70
CA PRO A 17 -5.77 1.56 2.59
C PRO A 17 -4.86 2.77 2.33
N LEU A 18 -3.55 2.52 2.35
CA LEU A 18 -2.54 3.45 1.84
C LEU A 18 -2.43 3.28 0.32
N LEU A 19 -2.56 4.36 -0.44
CA LEU A 19 -2.27 4.38 -1.87
C LEU A 19 -0.84 4.88 -2.07
N VAL A 20 0.03 4.06 -2.64
CA VAL A 20 1.34 4.52 -3.12
C VAL A 20 1.16 5.00 -4.55
N GLU A 21 1.41 6.27 -4.84
CA GLU A 21 1.31 6.82 -6.20
C GLU A 21 2.64 6.65 -6.94
N GLY A 22 2.63 5.83 -7.99
CA GLY A 22 3.81 5.51 -8.81
C GLY A 22 4.20 4.04 -8.76
N THR A 23 5.34 3.75 -9.38
CA THR A 23 5.94 2.41 -9.37
C THR A 23 6.86 2.27 -8.18
N VAL A 24 6.67 1.22 -7.39
CA VAL A 24 7.43 0.92 -6.18
C VAL A 24 7.84 -0.55 -6.17
N GLU A 25 9.02 -0.83 -5.66
CA GLU A 25 9.46 -2.18 -5.31
C GLU A 25 9.06 -2.48 -3.86
N LEU A 26 8.40 -3.62 -3.65
CA LEU A 26 7.96 -4.09 -2.35
C LEU A 26 8.74 -5.34 -1.98
N THR A 27 9.37 -5.35 -0.81
CA THR A 27 9.88 -6.57 -0.18
C THR A 27 8.76 -7.21 0.64
N LEU A 28 8.43 -8.46 0.34
CA LEU A 28 7.40 -9.24 1.02
C LEU A 28 7.96 -9.95 2.26
N ALA A 29 7.07 -10.51 3.07
CA ALA A 29 7.45 -11.17 4.33
C ALA A 29 8.32 -12.42 4.14
N ASP A 30 8.23 -13.07 2.96
CA ASP A 30 9.07 -14.20 2.58
C ASP A 30 10.44 -13.79 2.02
N GLY A 31 10.73 -12.48 1.97
CA GLY A 31 11.96 -11.92 1.42
C GLY A 31 11.93 -11.73 -0.10
N SER A 32 10.88 -12.16 -0.79
CA SER A 32 10.74 -11.92 -2.23
C SER A 32 10.44 -10.45 -2.52
N THR A 33 10.89 -9.97 -3.68
CA THR A 33 10.65 -8.60 -4.14
C THR A 33 9.67 -8.59 -5.30
N VAL A 34 8.71 -7.66 -5.27
CA VAL A 34 7.74 -7.47 -6.35
C VAL A 34 7.63 -6.00 -6.71
N VAL A 35 7.56 -5.70 -8.02
CA VAL A 35 7.34 -4.34 -8.51
C VAL A 35 5.85 -4.12 -8.77
N LYS A 36 5.29 -3.04 -8.24
CA LYS A 36 3.88 -2.67 -8.40
C LYS A 36 3.73 -1.20 -8.76
N THR A 37 2.74 -0.90 -9.60
CA THR A 37 2.30 0.47 -9.90
C THR A 37 0.98 0.74 -9.20
N ASN A 38 0.91 1.85 -8.48
CA ASN A 38 -0.27 2.27 -7.72
C ASN A 38 -0.83 1.23 -6.72
N PRO A 39 0.00 0.51 -5.92
CA PRO A 39 -0.51 -0.48 -4.99
C PRO A 39 -1.32 0.15 -3.85
N HIS A 40 -2.38 -0.56 -3.46
CA HIS A 40 -3.19 -0.24 -2.27
C HIS A 40 -2.76 -1.17 -1.14
N LEU A 41 -2.06 -0.63 -0.14
CA LEU A 41 -1.52 -1.39 0.97
C LEU A 41 -2.48 -1.37 2.16
N CYS A 42 -2.75 -2.55 2.72
CA CYS A 42 -3.60 -2.71 3.88
C CYS A 42 -2.96 -2.04 5.09
N ARG A 43 -3.74 -1.20 5.78
CA ARG A 43 -3.39 -0.70 7.13
C ARG A 43 -4.41 -1.06 8.21
N CYS A 44 -5.55 -1.63 7.85
CA CYS A 44 -6.61 -1.99 8.80
C CYS A 44 -6.34 -3.30 9.56
N GLY A 45 -5.28 -4.04 9.21
CA GLY A 45 -4.95 -5.35 9.81
C GLY A 45 -5.82 -6.53 9.35
N GLY A 46 -7.01 -6.26 8.80
CA GLY A 46 -7.99 -7.30 8.46
C GLY A 46 -7.80 -8.02 7.12
N SER A 47 -6.96 -7.54 6.21
CA SER A 47 -6.83 -8.15 4.87
C SER A 47 -6.35 -9.60 4.91
N HIS A 48 -6.91 -10.47 4.07
CA HIS A 48 -6.44 -11.85 3.86
C HIS A 48 -5.37 -11.94 2.78
N ASN A 49 -5.14 -10.86 2.03
CA ASN A 49 -4.16 -10.77 0.96
C ASN A 49 -3.05 -9.75 1.30
N LYS A 50 -2.52 -9.82 2.53
CA LYS A 50 -1.46 -8.90 2.98
C LYS A 50 -0.22 -9.03 2.08
N PRO A 51 0.48 -7.93 1.79
CA PRO A 51 0.31 -6.57 2.34
C PRO A 51 -0.78 -5.73 1.65
N TYR A 52 -1.52 -6.29 0.70
CA TYR A 52 -2.49 -5.55 -0.11
C TYR A 52 -3.86 -5.42 0.56
N CYS A 53 -4.61 -4.39 0.16
CA CYS A 53 -6.01 -4.24 0.51
C CYS A 53 -6.89 -5.22 -0.30
N ASP A 54 -7.80 -5.90 0.38
CA ASP A 54 -8.80 -6.81 -0.22
C ASP A 54 -10.25 -6.35 0.04
N GLY A 55 -10.43 -5.12 0.53
CA GLY A 55 -11.74 -4.56 0.91
C GLY A 55 -12.21 -4.90 2.32
N THR A 56 -11.46 -5.69 3.11
CA THR A 56 -11.88 -6.08 4.47
C THR A 56 -12.08 -4.88 5.41
N HIS A 57 -11.37 -3.76 5.20
CA HIS A 57 -11.53 -2.52 5.98
C HIS A 57 -12.99 -2.04 6.05
N ALA A 58 -13.73 -2.13 4.95
CA ALA A 58 -15.14 -1.74 4.90
C ALA A 58 -16.03 -2.70 5.71
N LYS A 59 -15.72 -4.01 5.67
CA LYS A 59 -16.49 -5.05 6.36
C LYS A 59 -16.33 -4.99 7.88
N ILE A 60 -15.13 -4.70 8.36
CA ILE A 60 -14.83 -4.62 9.80
C ILE A 60 -15.11 -3.23 10.39
N GLY A 61 -15.57 -2.27 9.58
CA GLY A 61 -15.82 -0.90 10.03
C GLY A 61 -14.57 -0.20 10.55
N PHE A 62 -13.43 -0.40 9.89
CA PHE A 62 -12.17 0.25 10.27
C PHE A 62 -12.33 1.77 10.31
N LYS A 63 -11.83 2.39 11.38
CA LYS A 63 -11.79 3.84 11.57
C LYS A 63 -10.42 4.26 12.07
N ASP A 64 -9.93 5.37 11.57
CA ASP A 64 -8.62 5.94 11.89
C ASP A 64 -8.68 7.41 12.29
#